data_AF-A0A7V1GI47-F1
#
_entry.id   AF-A0A7V1GI47-F1
#
_cell.length_a   1.000
_cell.length_b   1.000
_cell.length_c   1.000
_cell.angle_alpha   90.00
_cell.angle_beta   90.00
_cell.angle_gamma   90.00
#
_symmetry.space_group_name_H-M   'P 1'
#
loop_
_entity.id
_entity.type
_entity.pdbx_description
1 polymer ?
#
loop_
_entity_poly.entity_id
_entity_poly.type
_entity_poly.pdbx_seq_one_letter_code
_entity_poly.pdbx_strand_id
1 'polypeptide(L)'
;GALGDSYLPPYEFYRAGGVDSVRGYSAYTLGATPDTFDEDGKSIGGDMRILGNAELIFPPPFSSEQNSSMRFSLFLDAGNVFNRVNGIDMSELRYSVGAALAWITPVGPLKFSFGVPINKLADDEIESFQFTIGIQ
;
A
#
# COMPACT_ATOMS: atom_id res chain seq x y z
N GLY A 1 37.57 13.25 16.27
CA GLY A 1 36.26 13.85 16.53
C GLY A 1 35.55 14.03 15.22
N ALA A 2 34.46 13.29 15.01
CA ALA A 2 33.51 13.54 13.93
C ALA A 2 32.14 13.14 14.51
N LEU A 3 31.43 14.14 15.01
CA LEU A 3 30.05 14.04 15.45
C LEU A 3 29.15 14.25 14.23
N GLY A 4 27.99 13.59 14.22
CA GLY A 4 26.77 14.11 13.62
C GLY A 4 26.68 14.02 12.11
N ASP A 5 25.99 12.99 11.63
CA ASP A 5 24.80 13.13 10.77
C ASP A 5 24.48 11.74 10.21
N SER A 6 23.62 11.02 10.92
CA SER A 6 23.01 9.78 10.44
C SER A 6 21.98 10.10 9.35
N TYR A 7 22.46 10.62 8.22
CA TYR A 7 21.67 10.80 7.01
C TYR A 7 21.58 9.43 6.33
N LEU A 8 20.43 8.77 6.47
CA LEU A 8 20.16 7.54 5.71
C LEU A 8 20.08 7.92 4.22
N PRO A 9 20.78 7.22 3.33
CA PRO A 9 20.67 7.46 1.90
C PRO A 9 19.21 7.32 1.41
N PRO A 10 18.75 8.12 0.43
CA PRO A 10 17.35 8.12 -0.02
C PRO A 10 16.80 6.79 -0.53
N TYR A 11 17.67 5.86 -0.92
CA TYR A 11 17.30 4.51 -1.37
C TYR A 11 16.99 3.53 -0.23
N GLU A 12 17.20 3.92 1.03
CA GLU A 12 16.88 3.12 2.22
C GLU A 12 15.52 3.46 2.81
N PHE A 13 14.85 4.51 2.30
CA PHE A 13 13.54 4.92 2.81
C PHE A 13 12.43 3.96 2.38
N TYR A 14 11.58 3.64 3.35
CA TYR A 14 10.37 2.87 3.14
C TYR A 14 9.28 3.72 2.49
N ARG A 15 8.38 3.04 1.78
CA ARG A 15 7.20 3.63 1.12
C ARG A 15 5.95 2.80 1.42
N ALA A 16 4.80 3.45 1.41
CA ALA A 16 3.49 2.81 1.56
C ALA A 16 2.42 3.51 0.69
N GLY A 17 1.27 2.86 0.55
CA GLY A 17 0.27 3.13 -0.49
C GLY A 17 0.46 2.18 -1.68
N GLY A 18 -0.64 1.76 -2.30
CA GLY A 18 -0.62 0.85 -3.45
C GLY A 18 -0.86 -0.63 -3.11
N VAL A 19 -0.84 -1.45 -4.18
CA VAL A 19 -1.17 -2.89 -4.16
C VAL A 19 -0.36 -3.75 -3.18
N ASP A 20 0.85 -3.33 -2.82
CA ASP A 20 1.76 -4.07 -1.94
C ASP A 20 1.75 -3.55 -0.49
N SER A 21 0.82 -2.65 -0.13
CA SER A 21 0.74 -2.09 1.22
C SER A 21 -0.69 -1.77 1.66
N VAL A 22 -1.18 -0.56 1.39
CA VAL A 22 -2.52 -0.10 1.75
C VAL A 22 -3.28 0.19 0.46
N ARG A 23 -4.07 -0.79 0.00
CA ARG A 23 -4.83 -0.68 -1.25
C ARG A 23 -5.85 0.44 -1.17
N GLY A 24 -6.18 1.04 -2.31
CA GLY A 24 -7.09 2.20 -2.37
C GLY A 24 -6.39 3.55 -2.19
N TYR A 25 -5.18 3.57 -1.64
CA TYR A 25 -4.27 4.73 -1.70
C TYR A 25 -3.32 4.56 -2.89
N SER A 26 -2.94 5.68 -3.52
CA SER A 26 -1.97 5.69 -4.61
C SER A 26 -0.62 5.11 -4.17
N ALA A 27 0.12 4.52 -5.11
CA ALA A 27 1.39 3.89 -4.81
C ALA A 27 2.41 4.91 -4.25
N TYR A 28 3.00 4.57 -3.10
CA TYR A 28 4.09 5.32 -2.48
C TYR A 28 3.76 6.75 -2.00
N THR A 29 2.48 7.07 -1.79
CA THR A 29 2.04 8.40 -1.36
C THR A 29 1.80 8.52 0.16
N LEU A 30 1.72 7.40 0.89
CA LEU A 30 1.49 7.43 2.33
C LEU A 30 2.76 7.76 3.12
N GLY A 31 2.61 8.60 4.14
CA GLY A 31 3.69 9.02 5.04
C GLY A 31 4.56 10.14 4.46
N ALA A 32 4.11 10.78 3.38
CA ALA A 32 4.76 11.92 2.79
C ALA A 32 4.45 13.18 3.63
N THR A 33 5.41 13.64 4.41
CA THR A 33 5.39 14.97 5.04
C THR A 33 6.14 15.99 4.15
N PRO A 34 5.95 17.31 4.31
CA PRO A 34 6.64 18.34 3.51
C PRO A 34 8.16 18.19 3.46
N ASP A 35 8.78 17.69 4.54
CA ASP A 35 10.23 17.46 4.65
C ASP A 35 10.69 16.15 3.99
N THR A 36 9.75 15.37 3.45
CA THR A 36 9.98 14.10 2.75
C THR A 36 9.56 14.20 1.28
N PHE A 37 9.64 15.37 0.66
CA PHE A 37 9.51 15.52 -0.78
C PHE A 37 10.85 15.90 -1.41
N ASP A 38 11.17 15.32 -2.56
CA ASP A 38 12.29 15.79 -3.38
C ASP A 38 11.94 17.12 -4.06
N GLU A 39 12.92 17.72 -4.76
CA GLU A 39 12.72 18.97 -5.50
C GLU A 39 11.63 18.88 -6.59
N ASP A 40 11.26 17.65 -7.01
CA ASP A 40 10.21 17.37 -7.99
C ASP A 40 8.83 17.12 -7.35
N GLY A 41 8.71 17.23 -6.02
CA GLY A 41 7.45 17.03 -5.31
C GLY A 41 7.04 15.57 -5.18
N LYS A 42 7.97 14.62 -5.30
CA LYS A 42 7.71 13.19 -5.01
C LYS A 42 8.10 12.85 -3.60
N SER A 43 7.27 12.07 -2.93
CA SER A 43 7.61 11.52 -1.61
C SER A 43 8.96 10.78 -1.69
N ILE A 44 9.90 11.08 -0.81
CA ILE A 44 11.17 10.36 -0.64
C ILE A 44 11.01 9.19 0.33
N GLY A 45 9.87 9.10 1.04
CA GLY A 45 9.57 8.07 2.03
C GLY A 45 10.06 8.42 3.44
N GLY A 46 10.19 7.41 4.30
CA GLY A 46 10.61 7.57 5.69
C GLY A 46 11.38 6.37 6.23
N ASP A 47 11.92 6.47 7.44
CA ASP A 47 12.88 5.50 7.99
C ASP A 47 12.22 4.39 8.83
N MET A 48 10.89 4.42 8.96
CA MET A 48 10.12 3.36 9.60
C MET A 48 8.77 3.15 8.88
N ARG A 49 8.36 1.90 8.73
CA ARG A 49 7.08 1.54 8.11
C ARG A 49 6.31 0.54 8.98
N ILE A 50 5.02 0.81 9.15
CA ILE A 50 4.08 -0.10 9.81
C ILE A 50 3.05 -0.50 8.77
N LEU A 51 2.86 -1.81 8.57
CA LEU A 51 1.83 -2.39 7.70
C LEU A 51 1.09 -3.49 8.47
N GLY A 52 -0.22 -3.56 8.26
CA GLY A 52 -1.09 -4.61 8.73
C GLY A 52 -2.10 -4.95 7.64
N ASN A 53 -2.38 -6.23 7.46
CA ASN A 53 -3.35 -6.70 6.49
C ASN A 53 -4.13 -7.87 7.08
N ALA A 54 -5.45 -7.88 6.85
CA ALA A 54 -6.32 -9.00 7.10
C ALA A 54 -7.13 -9.28 5.83
N GLU A 55 -7.07 -10.52 5.34
CA GLU A 55 -7.84 -10.96 4.18
C GLU A 55 -8.73 -12.15 4.53
N LEU A 56 -9.96 -12.09 4.01
CA LEU A 56 -10.93 -13.16 4.10
C LEU A 56 -11.21 -13.70 2.71
N ILE A 57 -10.74 -14.92 2.46
CA ILE A 57 -10.78 -15.58 1.17
C ILE A 57 -12.01 -16.48 1.10
N PHE A 58 -12.74 -16.40 -0.02
CA PHE A 58 -13.93 -17.19 -0.25
C PHE A 58 -13.97 -17.76 -1.67
N PRO A 59 -14.81 -18.78 -1.91
CA PRO A 59 -15.17 -19.18 -3.27
C PRO A 59 -15.72 -17.97 -4.06
N PRO A 60 -15.33 -17.75 -5.33
CA PRO A 60 -15.84 -16.64 -6.11
C PRO A 60 -17.36 -16.75 -6.29
N PRO A 61 -18.15 -15.72 -5.93
CA PRO A 61 -19.62 -15.80 -5.92
C PRO A 61 -20.27 -15.89 -7.30
N PHE A 62 -19.47 -15.74 -8.37
CA PHE A 62 -19.93 -15.70 -9.76
C PHE A 62 -19.47 -16.93 -10.58
N SER A 63 -18.76 -17.89 -9.98
CA SER A 63 -18.28 -19.09 -10.67
C SER A 63 -19.00 -20.36 -10.20
N SER A 64 -19.58 -21.12 -11.13
CA SER A 64 -20.15 -22.44 -10.85
C SER A 64 -19.01 -23.44 -10.55
N GLU A 65 -18.77 -23.68 -9.27
CA GLU A 65 -18.12 -24.82 -8.61
C GLU A 65 -16.78 -25.43 -9.12
N GLN A 66 -16.11 -24.95 -10.18
CA GLN A 66 -14.91 -25.66 -10.70
C GLN A 66 -13.70 -24.82 -11.14
N ASN A 67 -13.70 -23.50 -11.02
CA ASN A 67 -12.54 -22.69 -11.43
C ASN A 67 -11.57 -22.44 -10.27
N SER A 68 -10.65 -23.39 -10.04
CA SER A 68 -9.50 -23.26 -9.13
C SER A 68 -8.54 -22.11 -9.52
N SER A 69 -8.70 -21.53 -10.70
CA SER A 69 -7.87 -20.44 -11.24
C SER A 69 -8.22 -19.05 -10.70
N MET A 70 -9.37 -18.88 -10.02
CA MET A 70 -9.82 -17.62 -9.47
C MET A 70 -9.94 -17.67 -7.95
N ARG A 71 -9.51 -16.59 -7.28
CA ARG A 71 -9.65 -16.40 -5.83
C ARG A 71 -10.22 -15.02 -5.55
N PHE A 72 -11.34 -14.99 -4.85
CA PHE A 72 -11.94 -13.76 -4.36
C PHE A 72 -11.59 -13.57 -2.88
N SER A 73 -11.26 -12.34 -2.48
CA SER A 73 -11.08 -11.97 -1.07
C SER A 73 -11.71 -10.63 -0.75
N LEU A 74 -12.12 -10.47 0.50
CA LEU A 74 -12.35 -9.17 1.14
C LEU A 74 -11.11 -8.84 1.96
N PHE A 75 -10.73 -7.57 2.03
CA PHE A 75 -9.55 -7.15 2.77
C PHE A 75 -9.81 -5.95 3.67
N LEU A 76 -9.00 -5.86 4.71
CA LEU A 76 -8.74 -4.69 5.53
C LEU A 76 -7.22 -4.47 5.52
N ASP A 77 -6.79 -3.33 5.00
CA ASP A 77 -5.39 -2.90 5.05
C ASP A 77 -5.22 -1.76 6.03
N ALA A 78 -4.07 -1.72 6.68
CA ALA A 78 -3.65 -0.68 7.60
C ALA A 78 -2.17 -0.38 7.36
N GLY A 79 -1.78 0.89 7.34
CA GLY A 79 -0.36 1.19 7.25
C GLY A 79 -0.04 2.64 7.04
N ASN A 80 1.22 2.98 7.32
CA ASN A 80 1.82 4.25 7.01
C ASN A 80 3.35 4.16 7.09
N VAL A 81 4.01 5.19 6.58
CA VAL A 81 5.44 5.43 6.77
C VAL A 81 5.64 6.61 7.72
N PHE A 82 6.66 6.54 8.55
CA PHE A 82 6.96 7.51 9.60
C PHE A 82 8.44 7.88 9.59
N ASN A 83 8.77 8.99 10.26
CA ASN A 83 10.14 9.39 10.55
C ASN A 83 10.40 9.28 12.06
N ARG A 84 11.27 8.37 12.49
CA ARG A 84 11.58 8.13 13.91
C ARG A 84 12.08 9.37 14.64
N VAL A 85 12.75 10.30 13.94
CA VAL A 85 13.25 11.55 14.54
C VAL A 85 12.10 12.46 14.97
N ASN A 86 11.01 12.47 14.20
CA ASN A 86 9.82 13.28 14.47
C ASN A 86 8.81 12.57 15.39
N GLY A 87 9.07 11.29 15.71
CA GLY A 87 8.17 10.45 16.50
C GLY A 87 7.12 9.73 15.65
N ILE A 88 6.39 8.81 16.28
CA ILE A 88 5.34 8.02 15.65
C ILE A 88 4.00 8.60 16.08
N ASP A 89 3.30 9.29 15.18
CA ASP A 89 1.92 9.70 15.40
C ASP A 89 0.95 8.67 14.82
N MET A 90 0.31 7.89 15.68
CA MET A 90 -0.66 6.88 15.27
C MET A 90 -1.91 7.47 14.59
N SER A 91 -2.16 8.77 14.72
CA SER A 91 -3.23 9.45 14.00
C SER A 91 -2.99 9.49 12.48
N GLU A 92 -1.73 9.35 12.04
CA GLU A 92 -1.36 9.31 10.64
C GLU A 92 -1.56 7.92 10.02
N LEU A 93 -1.83 6.87 10.81
CA LEU A 93 -2.03 5.52 10.28
C LEU A 93 -3.26 5.48 9.37
N ARG A 94 -3.10 4.99 8.14
CA ARG A 94 -4.20 4.88 7.17
C ARG A 94 -4.78 3.50 7.12
N TYR A 95 -6.07 3.42 6.81
CA TYR A 95 -6.80 2.18 6.68
C TYR A 95 -7.67 2.19 5.43
N SER A 96 -7.83 1.02 4.85
CA SER A 96 -8.77 0.79 3.76
C SER A 96 -9.44 -0.56 3.90
N VAL A 97 -10.62 -0.67 3.31
CA VAL A 97 -11.31 -1.94 3.12
C VAL A 97 -11.60 -2.14 1.65
N GLY A 98 -11.75 -3.37 1.21
CA GLY A 98 -12.06 -3.61 -0.18
C GLY A 98 -12.24 -5.06 -0.55
N ALA A 99 -12.28 -5.30 -1.85
CA ALA A 99 -12.35 -6.62 -2.44
C ALA A 99 -11.22 -6.81 -3.45
N ALA A 100 -10.73 -8.04 -3.55
CA ALA A 100 -9.69 -8.41 -4.50
C ALA A 100 -10.07 -9.68 -5.26
N LEU A 101 -9.59 -9.76 -6.50
CA LEU A 101 -9.68 -10.93 -7.37
C LEU A 101 -8.27 -11.27 -7.85
N ALA A 102 -7.80 -12.47 -7.50
CA ALA A 102 -6.62 -13.05 -8.12
C ALA A 102 -7.06 -14.06 -9.19
N TRP A 103 -6.49 -13.96 -10.37
CA TRP A 103 -6.79 -14.81 -11.52
C TRP A 103 -5.50 -15.28 -12.19
N ILE A 104 -5.31 -16.60 -12.24
CA ILE A 104 -4.24 -17.21 -13.02
C ILE A 104 -4.70 -17.33 -14.48
N THR A 105 -4.01 -16.60 -15.37
CA THR A 105 -4.28 -16.61 -16.82
C THR A 105 -3.13 -17.30 -17.57
N PRO A 106 -3.31 -17.66 -18.86
CA PRO A 106 -2.24 -18.25 -19.67
C PRO A 106 -1.00 -17.35 -19.82
N VAL A 107 -1.13 -16.04 -19.66
CA VAL A 107 -0.04 -15.06 -19.79
C VAL A 107 0.61 -14.69 -18.46
N GLY A 108 0.07 -15.14 -17.33
CA GLY A 108 0.58 -14.85 -16.00
C GLY A 108 -0.50 -14.61 -14.94
N PRO A 109 -0.10 -14.48 -13.66
CA PRO A 109 -1.01 -14.12 -12.58
C PRO A 109 -1.44 -12.65 -12.69
N LEU A 110 -2.75 -12.43 -12.68
CA LEU A 110 -3.38 -11.11 -12.57
C LEU A 110 -3.96 -10.94 -11.17
N LYS A 111 -3.76 -9.77 -10.57
CA LYS A 111 -4.46 -9.37 -9.34
C LYS A 111 -5.18 -8.06 -9.58
N PHE A 112 -6.43 -8.00 -9.17
CA PHE A 112 -7.24 -6.79 -9.19
C PHE A 112 -7.70 -6.50 -7.77
N SER A 113 -7.74 -5.24 -7.40
CA SER A 113 -8.30 -4.80 -6.12
C SER A 113 -9.10 -3.53 -6.30
N PHE A 114 -10.21 -3.47 -5.58
CA PHE A 114 -10.99 -2.26 -5.40
C PHE A 114 -10.97 -1.89 -3.91
N GLY A 115 -10.22 -0.85 -3.57
CA GLY A 115 -10.02 -0.38 -2.20
C GLY A 115 -10.74 0.93 -1.93
N VAL A 116 -11.31 1.04 -0.74
CA VAL A 116 -11.99 2.23 -0.22
C VAL A 116 -11.27 2.67 1.06
N PRO A 117 -10.56 3.80 1.01
CA PRO A 117 -10.02 4.47 2.21
C PRO A 117 -11.12 4.80 3.22
N ILE A 118 -10.90 4.48 4.50
CA ILE A 118 -11.90 4.74 5.56
C ILE A 118 -11.53 5.87 6.53
N ASN A 119 -10.29 6.40 6.46
CA ASN A 119 -9.84 7.53 7.27
C ASN A 119 -8.88 8.47 6.51
N LYS A 120 -9.19 8.78 5.25
CA LYS A 120 -8.36 9.66 4.43
C LYS A 120 -8.26 11.09 5.00
N LEU A 121 -7.11 11.72 4.80
CA LEU A 121 -6.87 13.16 4.99
C LEU A 121 -6.92 13.91 3.64
N ALA A 122 -6.79 15.23 3.69
CA ALA A 122 -6.97 16.11 2.53
C ALA A 122 -5.86 15.98 1.48
N ASP A 123 -4.68 15.56 1.92
CA ASP A 123 -3.44 15.38 1.16
C ASP A 123 -3.23 13.94 0.67
N ASP A 124 -4.08 12.99 1.10
CA ASP A 124 -3.97 11.61 0.64
C ASP A 124 -4.39 11.46 -0.82
N GLU A 125 -3.50 10.89 -1.62
CA GLU A 125 -3.82 10.48 -2.98
C GLU A 125 -4.51 9.11 -3.03
N ILE A 126 -5.63 9.04 -3.74
CA ILE A 126 -6.51 7.87 -3.79
C ILE A 126 -6.46 7.23 -5.18
N GLU A 127 -6.27 5.91 -5.18
CA GLU A 127 -6.36 5.07 -6.37
C GLU A 127 -7.23 3.85 -6.03
N SER A 128 -8.56 4.00 -6.19
CA SER A 128 -9.50 2.98 -5.72
C SER A 128 -9.42 1.67 -6.48
N PHE A 129 -9.14 1.70 -7.79
CA PHE A 129 -8.97 0.50 -8.60
C PHE A 129 -7.49 0.30 -8.93
N GLN A 130 -6.95 -0.85 -8.58
CA GLN A 130 -5.54 -1.16 -8.75
C GLN A 130 -5.37 -2.57 -9.31
N PHE A 131 -4.31 -2.78 -10.08
CA PHE A 131 -4.02 -4.09 -10.65
C PHE A 131 -2.52 -4.37 -10.77
N THR A 132 -2.17 -5.65 -10.78
CA THR A 132 -0.80 -6.12 -11.00
C THR A 132 -0.81 -7.26 -12.00
N ILE A 133 0.18 -7.24 -12.89
CA ILE A 133 0.45 -8.30 -13.85
C ILE A 133 1.82 -8.87 -13.49
N GLY A 134 1.86 -10.13 -13.05
CA GLY A 134 3.14 -10.83 -12.88
C GLY A 134 3.63 -11.36 -14.22
N ILE A 135 4.85 -11.01 -14.61
CA ILE A 135 5.59 -11.73 -15.65
C ILE A 135 6.38 -12.86 -14.98
N GLN A 136 6.34 -14.06 -15.56
CA GLN A 136 7.23 -15.17 -15.21
C GLN A 136 8.56 -15.04 -15.95
#